data_AF-A0A960V596-F1
#
_entry.id   AF-A0A960V596-F1
#
_cell.length_a   1.000
_cell.length_b   1.000
_cell.length_c   1.000
_cell.angle_alpha   90.00
_cell.angle_beta   90.00
_cell.angle_gamma   90.00
#
_symmetry.space_group_name_H-M   'P 1'
#
loop_
_entity.id
_entity.type
_entity.pdbx_description
1 polymer ?
#
loop_
_entity_poly.entity_id
_entity_poly.type
_entity_poly.pdbx_seq_one_letter_code
_entity_poly.pdbx_strand_id
1 'polypeptide(L)' 'QVTLSLGALHRVPQDGGRVKDALSAADDALYQAKSQGRNCAVIVGV' A
#
# COMPACT_ATOMS: atom_id res chain seq x y z
N GLN A 1 13.50 -2.33 20.40
CA GLN A 1 12.82 -3.19 19.41
C GLN A 1 12.67 -2.39 18.12
N VAL A 2 12.97 -2.97 16.95
CA VAL A 2 12.79 -2.34 15.64
C VAL A 2 11.58 -2.97 14.97
N THR A 3 10.75 -2.17 14.32
CA THR A 3 9.53 -2.61 13.63
C THR A 3 9.45 -2.02 12.23
N LEU A 4 8.58 -2.59 11.39
CA LEU A 4 8.32 -2.12 10.03
C LEU A 4 6.87 -1.67 9.90
N SER A 5 6.63 -0.72 9.00
CA SER A 5 5.29 -0.41 8.51
C SER A 5 5.21 -0.85 7.06
N LEU A 6 4.09 -1.42 6.66
CA LEU A 6 3.92 -2.02 5.33
C LEU A 6 2.70 -1.43 4.64
N GLY A 7 2.87 -1.08 3.37
CA GLY A 7 1.78 -0.75 2.45
C GLY A 7 1.76 -1.72 1.31
N ALA A 8 0.59 -2.24 0.96
CA ALA A 8 0.44 -3.20 -0.13
C ALA A 8 -0.82 -2.94 -0.95
N LEU A 9 -0.77 -3.32 -2.22
CA LEU A 9 -1.91 -3.36 -3.13
C LEU A 9 -2.23 -4.82 -3.46
N HIS A 10 -3.52 -5.17 -3.38
CA HIS A 10 -4.05 -6.43 -3.89
C HIS A 10 -5.14 -6.14 -4.92
N ARG A 11 -4.84 -6.32 -6.21
CA ARG A 11 -5.77 -6.05 -7.31
C ARG A 11 -5.41 -6.89 -8.55
N VAL A 12 -6.42 -7.32 -9.30
CA VAL A 12 -6.25 -7.86 -10.65
C VAL A 12 -6.05 -6.69 -11.64
N PRO A 13 -4.97 -6.66 -12.44
CA PRO A 13 -4.77 -5.63 -13.46
C PRO A 13 -5.98 -5.53 -14.39
N GLN A 14 -6.41 -4.31 -14.67
CA GLN A 14 -7.46 -4.02 -15.65
C GLN A 14 -6.88 -3.35 -16.88
N ASP A 15 -7.58 -3.44 -18.01
CA ASP A 15 -7.18 -2.81 -19.25
C ASP A 15 -6.97 -1.30 -19.06
N GLY A 16 -5.83 -0.80 -19.54
CA GLY A 16 -5.41 0.59 -19.36
C GLY A 16 -4.77 0.90 -17.99
N GLY A 17 -4.73 -0.05 -17.06
CA GLY A 17 -4.04 0.09 -15.78
C GLY A 17 -2.52 0.21 -15.96
N ARG A 18 -1.90 1.19 -15.28
CA ARG A 18 -0.45 1.36 -15.30
C ARG A 18 0.16 0.82 -14.03
N VAL A 19 1.31 0.15 -14.16
CA VAL A 19 2.11 -0.32 -13.01
C VAL A 19 2.44 0.82 -12.05
N LYS A 20 2.66 2.04 -12.56
CA LYS A 20 2.91 3.22 -11.73
C LYS A 20 1.75 3.51 -10.77
N ASP A 21 0.51 3.38 -11.24
CA ASP A 21 -0.68 3.65 -10.43
C ASP A 21 -0.81 2.58 -9.33
N ALA A 22 -0.43 1.34 -9.63
CA ALA A 22 -0.38 0.25 -8.66
C ALA A 22 0.66 0.49 -7.55
N LEU A 23 1.85 0.97 -7.93
CA LEU A 23 2.90 1.33 -6.97
C LEU A 23 2.50 2.53 -6.12
N SER A 24 1.92 3.57 -6.73
CA SER A 24 1.41 4.73 -5.99
C SER A 24 0.35 4.33 -4.96
N ALA A 25 -0.56 3.42 -5.29
CA ALA A 25 -1.55 2.92 -4.33
C ALA A 25 -0.91 2.16 -3.15
N ALA A 26 0.15 1.37 -3.39
CA ALA A 26 0.89 0.71 -2.32
C ALA A 26 1.67 1.71 -1.44
N ASP A 27 2.22 2.77 -2.03
CA ASP A 27 2.88 3.86 -1.30
C ASP A 27 1.89 4.62 -0.42
N ASP A 28 0.70 4.95 -0.95
CA ASP A 28 -0.37 5.59 -0.18
C ASP A 28 -0.78 4.73 1.03
N ALA A 29 -0.89 3.42 0.83
CA ALA A 29 -1.13 2.46 1.90
C ALA A 29 -0.02 2.51 2.97
N LEU A 30 1.24 2.59 2.55
CA LEU A 30 2.39 2.68 3.45
C LEU A 30 2.37 3.99 4.25
N TYR A 31 2.01 5.10 3.59
CA TYR A 31 1.81 6.38 4.26
C TYR A 31 0.70 6.31 5.31
N GLN A 32 -0.40 5.62 5.00
CA GLN A 32 -1.48 5.40 5.95
C GLN A 32 -1.02 4.53 7.14
N ALA A 33 -0.25 3.47 6.91
CA ALA A 33 0.31 2.66 8.00
C ALA A 33 1.19 3.50 8.94
N LYS A 34 1.98 4.43 8.38
CA LYS A 34 2.79 5.36 9.18
C LYS A 34 1.93 6.34 9.98
N SER A 35 0.84 6.85 9.40
CA SER A 35 -0.06 7.79 10.09
C SER A 35 -0.91 7.12 11.18
N GLN A 36 -1.22 5.83 11.05
CA GLN A 36 -1.90 5.02 12.07
C GLN A 36 -1.02 4.64 13.28
N GLY A 37 0.21 5.13 13.34
CA GLY A 37 1.12 4.88 14.46
C GLY A 37 2.28 3.91 14.16
N ARG A 38 2.49 3.54 12.88
CA ARG A 38 3.52 2.58 12.43
C ARG A 38 3.24 1.16 12.93
N ASN A 39 4.22 0.25 12.78
CA ASN A 39 4.16 -1.16 13.20
C ASN A 39 2.86 -1.87 12.79
N CYS A 40 2.36 -1.57 11.61
CA CYS A 40 1.14 -2.14 11.06
C CYS A 40 1.25 -2.27 9.55
N ALA A 41 0.33 -3.04 8.98
CA ALA A 41 0.17 -3.20 7.55
C ALA A 41 -1.17 -2.60 7.12
N VAL A 42 -1.16 -1.85 6.02
CA VAL A 42 -2.38 -1.41 5.34
C VAL A 42 -2.37 -2.02 3.95
N ILE A 43 -3.47 -2.68 3.60
CA ILE A 43 -3.67 -3.32 2.30
C ILE A 43 -4.82 -2.60 1.62
N VAL A 44 -4.55 -2.08 0.42
CA VAL A 44 -5.57 -1.46 -0.42
C VAL A 44 -5.97 -2.48 -1.49
N GLY A 45 -7.27 -2.68 -1.67
CA GLY A 45 -7.81 -3.62 -2.64
C GLY A 45 -9.27 -3.31 -2.95
N VAL A 46 -9.77 -3.95 -4.02
CA VAL A 46 -11.19 -4.07 -4.37
C VAL A 46 -11.51 -5.54 -4.50
#